data_AF-A0A6L7N5T2-F1
#
_entry.id   AF-A0A6L7N5T2-F1
#
_cell.length_a   1.000
_cell.length_b   1.000
_cell.length_c   1.000
_cell.angle_alpha   90.00
_cell.angle_beta   90.00
_cell.angle_gamma   90.00
#
_symmetry.space_group_name_H-M   'P 1'
#
loop_
_entity.id
_entity.type
_entity.pdbx_description
1 polymer ?
#
loop_
_entity_poly.entity_id
_entity_poly.type
_entity_poly.pdbx_seq_one_letter_code
_entity_poly.pdbx_strand_id
1 'polypeptide(L)'
;MGGTVLTGAAAPVPAADSVGVVSEGIDWTDHGDGFPYKELLHDPGTGMRTQLMKMVPGACVGPHAHTLLEQVYVLEGEFNDGEHSYRAGDFVVRAPGAMHSAASRDGALLLVVYTPHPGGDGN
;
A
#
# COMPACT_ATOMS: atom_id res chain seq x y z
N MET A 1 30.02 -1.89 2.21
CA MET A 1 28.63 -2.14 2.67
C MET A 1 28.19 -0.90 3.43
N GLY A 2 27.56 0.05 2.73
CA GLY A 2 27.08 1.30 3.33
C GLY A 2 25.74 1.64 2.72
N GLY A 3 24.66 1.10 3.29
CA GLY A 3 23.31 1.47 2.90
C GLY A 3 22.94 2.83 3.49
N THR A 4 22.13 3.60 2.77
CA THR A 4 21.59 4.87 3.26
C THR A 4 20.30 4.60 4.04
N VAL A 5 20.09 5.32 5.15
CA VAL A 5 18.80 5.31 5.87
C VAL A 5 18.15 6.67 5.72
N LEU A 6 16.94 6.70 5.16
CA LEU A 6 16.14 7.92 5.00
C LEU A 6 15.20 8.11 6.19
N THR A 7 15.07 9.36 6.62
CA THR A 7 14.09 9.82 7.61
C THR A 7 13.23 10.89 6.94
N GLY A 8 11.90 10.69 6.89
CA GLY A 8 10.98 11.69 6.34
C GLY A 8 10.74 11.67 4.83
N ALA A 9 11.27 10.67 4.12
CA ALA A 9 10.96 10.47 2.70
C ALA A 9 10.90 8.98 2.34
N ALA A 10 10.11 8.67 1.32
CA ALA A 10 10.11 7.35 0.68
C ALA A 10 11.45 7.07 0.00
N ALA A 11 11.84 5.80 -0.07
CA ALA A 11 12.98 5.38 -0.87
C ALA A 11 12.65 5.47 -2.37
N PRO A 12 13.61 5.90 -3.22
CA PRO A 12 13.59 5.54 -4.63
C PRO A 12 13.90 4.04 -4.79
N VAL A 13 13.73 3.49 -5.99
CA VAL A 13 14.21 2.14 -6.30
C VAL A 13 15.75 2.13 -6.24
N PRO A 14 16.37 1.35 -5.35
CA PRO A 14 17.82 1.34 -5.24
C PRO A 14 18.44 0.68 -6.46
N ALA A 15 19.37 1.39 -7.12
CA ALA A 15 20.16 0.84 -8.23
C ALA A 15 21.32 -0.05 -7.75
N ALA A 16 21.73 0.09 -6.48
CA ALA A 16 22.75 -0.69 -5.80
C ALA A 16 22.59 -0.60 -4.28
N ASP A 17 23.21 -1.53 -3.55
CA ASP A 17 23.17 -1.65 -2.08
C ASP A 17 21.73 -1.64 -1.52
N SER A 18 21.54 -1.15 -0.29
CA SER A 18 20.24 -1.10 0.39
C SER A 18 19.91 0.32 0.81
N VAL A 19 18.62 0.68 0.72
CA VAL A 19 18.08 1.92 1.29
C VAL A 19 17.08 1.53 2.37
N GLY A 20 17.37 1.93 3.61
CA GLY A 20 16.44 1.82 4.73
C GLY A 20 15.54 3.05 4.81
N VAL A 21 14.33 2.87 5.35
CA VAL A 21 13.37 3.96 5.59
C VAL A 21 12.88 3.87 7.03
N VAL A 22 13.02 4.96 7.78
CA VAL A 22 12.45 5.11 9.12
C VAL A 22 11.08 5.77 8.99
N SER A 23 10.04 4.94 8.93
CA SER A 23 8.66 5.40 8.69
C SER A 23 8.11 6.30 9.80
N GLU A 24 8.65 6.23 11.02
CA GLU A 24 8.27 7.13 12.12
C GLU A 24 8.48 8.60 11.75
N GLY A 25 9.55 8.91 11.00
CA GLY A 25 9.87 10.27 10.58
C GLY A 25 9.07 10.77 9.36
N ILE A 26 8.22 9.95 8.75
CA ILE A 26 7.37 10.33 7.61
C ILE A 26 5.99 10.75 8.14
N ASP A 27 5.51 11.93 7.77
CA ASP A 27 4.17 12.36 8.13
C ASP A 27 3.10 11.55 7.38
N TRP A 28 1.96 11.34 8.03
CA TRP A 28 0.80 10.76 7.37
C TRP A 28 0.24 11.75 6.35
N THR A 29 0.11 11.30 5.10
CA THR A 29 -0.59 12.04 4.05
C THR A 29 -2.03 11.56 3.97
N ASP A 30 -3.00 12.46 4.06
CA ASP A 30 -4.43 12.17 3.89
C ASP A 30 -5.02 13.17 2.90
N HIS A 31 -5.71 12.68 1.87
CA HIS A 31 -6.39 13.52 0.87
C HIS A 31 -7.87 13.73 1.18
N GLY A 32 -8.30 13.36 2.39
CA GLY A 32 -9.68 13.50 2.88
C GLY A 32 -10.56 12.29 2.58
N ASP A 33 -9.98 11.16 2.21
CA ASP A 33 -10.68 9.92 1.86
C ASP A 33 -10.73 8.92 3.03
N GLY A 34 -10.02 9.18 4.13
CA GLY A 34 -9.97 8.28 5.29
C GLY A 34 -8.96 7.15 5.15
N PHE A 35 -8.05 7.24 4.16
CA PHE A 35 -6.98 6.29 3.92
C PHE A 35 -5.59 6.94 4.08
N PRO A 36 -5.27 7.58 5.23
CA PRO A 36 -3.96 8.18 5.43
C PRO A 36 -2.84 7.17 5.20
N TYR A 37 -1.79 7.57 4.50
CA TYR A 37 -0.66 6.69 4.22
C TYR A 37 0.69 7.38 4.44
N LYS A 38 1.71 6.54 4.63
CA LYS A 38 3.13 6.89 4.54
C LYS A 38 3.72 6.13 3.36
N GLU A 39 4.32 6.86 2.43
CA GLU A 39 5.00 6.25 1.30
C GLU A 39 6.39 5.76 1.72
N LEU A 40 6.68 4.48 1.48
CA LEU A 40 7.94 3.83 1.87
C LEU A 40 8.86 3.60 0.68
N LEU A 41 8.30 3.30 -0.49
CA LEU A 41 8.99 3.16 -1.76
C LEU A 41 8.15 3.85 -2.83
N HIS A 42 8.77 4.56 -3.76
CA HIS A 42 8.07 5.09 -4.94
C HIS A 42 9.02 5.15 -6.14
N ASP A 43 8.56 4.57 -7.24
CA ASP A 43 9.06 4.80 -8.58
C ASP A 43 8.01 5.54 -9.42
N PRO A 44 8.18 6.84 -9.67
CA PRO A 44 7.23 7.59 -10.48
C PRO A 44 7.21 7.15 -11.95
N GLY A 45 8.25 6.48 -12.45
CA GLY A 45 8.33 6.02 -13.83
C GLY A 45 7.41 4.84 -14.12
N THR A 46 7.28 3.92 -13.16
CA THR A 46 6.42 2.72 -13.28
C THR A 46 5.14 2.81 -12.46
N GLY A 47 5.05 3.79 -11.55
CA GLY A 47 3.99 3.89 -10.54
C GLY A 47 4.14 2.87 -9.40
N MET A 48 5.23 2.08 -9.39
CA MET A 48 5.52 1.12 -8.32
C MET A 48 5.65 1.87 -7.00
N ARG A 49 4.97 1.39 -5.97
CA ARG A 49 5.05 1.98 -4.64
C ARG A 49 4.72 1.00 -3.54
N THR A 50 5.29 1.23 -2.38
CA THR A 50 4.95 0.54 -1.14
C THR A 50 4.51 1.57 -0.12
N GLN A 51 3.36 1.35 0.49
CA GLN A 51 2.72 2.29 1.40
C GLN A 51 2.36 1.58 2.71
N LEU A 52 2.66 2.24 3.83
CA LEU A 52 2.02 1.93 5.10
C LEU A 52 0.73 2.74 5.14
N MET A 53 -0.42 2.07 5.04
CA MET A 53 -1.71 2.71 4.91
C MET A 53 -2.56 2.41 6.14
N LYS A 54 -3.25 3.43 6.65
CA LYS A 54 -4.23 3.29 7.72
C LYS A 54 -5.62 3.55 7.14
N MET A 55 -6.56 2.68 7.45
CA MET A 55 -7.98 2.93 7.29
C MET A 55 -8.50 3.48 8.62
N VAL A 56 -9.03 4.70 8.62
CA VAL A 56 -9.70 5.22 9.83
C VAL A 56 -11.01 4.45 10.08
N PRO A 57 -11.51 4.39 11.33
CA PRO A 57 -12.79 3.73 11.61
C PRO A 57 -13.92 4.31 10.75
N GLY A 58 -14.67 3.43 10.08
CA GLY A 58 -15.74 3.79 9.15
C GLY A 58 -15.25 4.19 7.74
N ALA A 59 -13.95 4.19 7.47
CA ALA A 59 -13.43 4.46 6.12
C ALA A 59 -14.01 3.47 5.12
N CYS A 60 -14.49 3.98 3.99
CA CYS A 60 -14.97 3.18 2.89
C CYS A 60 -14.74 3.87 1.55
N VAL A 61 -14.43 3.06 0.54
CA VAL A 61 -14.36 3.45 -0.86
C VAL A 61 -15.15 2.44 -1.68
N GLY A 62 -15.94 2.96 -2.61
CA GLY A 62 -16.76 2.13 -3.49
C GLY A 62 -15.92 1.32 -4.50
N PRO A 63 -16.60 0.59 -5.40
CA PRO A 63 -15.93 -0.22 -6.41
C PRO A 63 -14.94 0.59 -7.25
N HIS A 64 -13.69 0.14 -7.30
CA HIS A 64 -12.61 0.68 -8.12
C HIS A 64 -11.64 -0.43 -8.53
N ALA A 65 -10.68 -0.11 -9.41
CA ALA A 65 -9.61 -1.03 -9.80
C ALA A 65 -8.28 -0.29 -9.88
N HIS A 66 -7.19 -1.05 -9.72
CA HIS A 66 -5.82 -0.56 -9.87
C HIS A 66 -5.22 -1.03 -11.19
N THR A 67 -4.40 -0.20 -11.81
CA THR A 67 -3.66 -0.55 -13.05
C THR A 67 -2.42 -1.41 -12.80
N LEU A 68 -2.00 -1.52 -11.54
CA LEU A 68 -0.85 -2.30 -11.10
C LEU A 68 -1.32 -3.52 -10.30
N LEU A 69 -0.44 -4.53 -10.17
CA LEU A 69 -0.64 -5.63 -9.23
C LEU A 69 -0.68 -5.04 -7.82
N GLU A 70 -1.79 -5.24 -7.11
CA GLU A 70 -1.94 -4.81 -5.71
C GLU A 70 -1.70 -6.00 -4.79
N GLN A 71 -0.96 -5.76 -3.71
CA GLN A 71 -0.73 -6.72 -2.63
C GLN A 71 -1.01 -6.01 -1.32
N VAL A 72 -1.80 -6.62 -0.45
CA VAL A 72 -2.17 -6.07 0.86
C VAL A 72 -1.86 -7.09 1.94
N TYR A 73 -1.08 -6.68 2.93
CA TYR A 73 -0.87 -7.42 4.16
C TYR A 73 -1.47 -6.63 5.32
N VAL A 74 -2.34 -7.26 6.12
CA VAL A 74 -2.97 -6.60 7.27
C VAL A 74 -2.04 -6.70 8.47
N LEU A 75 -1.63 -5.54 9.00
CA LEU A 75 -0.78 -5.43 10.18
C LEU A 75 -1.64 -5.39 11.46
N GLU A 76 -2.71 -4.60 11.45
CA GLU A 76 -3.61 -4.42 12.59
C GLU A 76 -5.07 -4.23 12.11
N GLY A 77 -6.03 -4.60 12.94
CA GLY A 77 -7.46 -4.40 12.67
C GLY A 77 -8.03 -5.35 11.63
N GLU A 78 -9.08 -4.90 10.95
CA GLU A 78 -9.78 -5.66 9.89
C GLU A 78 -10.14 -4.73 8.73
N PHE A 79 -9.89 -5.16 7.50
CA PHE A 79 -10.46 -4.51 6.31
C PHE A 79 -11.26 -5.53 5.48
N ASN A 80 -12.33 -5.07 4.86
CA ASN A 80 -13.20 -5.86 4.00
C ASN A 80 -13.12 -5.31 2.57
N ASP A 81 -13.01 -6.18 1.56
CA ASP A 81 -12.85 -5.77 0.16
C ASP A 81 -14.14 -5.83 -0.68
N GLY A 82 -15.27 -6.05 -0.02
CA GLY A 82 -16.58 -6.30 -0.63
C GLY A 82 -16.93 -7.79 -0.74
N GLU A 83 -15.94 -8.69 -0.70
CA GLU A 83 -16.15 -10.14 -0.77
C GLU A 83 -15.69 -10.85 0.50
N HIS A 84 -14.54 -10.44 1.04
CA HIS A 84 -13.88 -11.06 2.17
C HIS A 84 -13.40 -10.02 3.18
N SER A 85 -13.39 -10.43 4.46
CA SER A 85 -12.74 -9.68 5.53
C SER A 85 -11.36 -10.28 5.82
N TYR A 86 -10.36 -9.42 5.90
CA TYR A 86 -8.98 -9.75 6.19
C TYR A 86 -8.56 -9.08 7.51
N ARG A 87 -7.94 -9.84 8.39
CA ARG A 87 -7.47 -9.42 9.72
C ARG A 87 -5.96 -9.48 9.80
N ALA A 88 -5.40 -8.92 10.88
CA ALA A 88 -3.97 -8.97 11.16
C ALA A 88 -3.37 -10.37 10.87
N GLY A 89 -2.38 -10.42 9.98
CA GLY A 89 -1.75 -11.65 9.51
C GLY A 89 -2.22 -12.14 8.14
N ASP A 90 -3.38 -11.69 7.66
CA ASP A 90 -3.93 -12.07 6.37
C ASP A 90 -3.29 -11.28 5.22
N PHE A 91 -3.27 -11.90 4.05
CA PHE A 91 -2.69 -11.36 2.82
C PHE A 91 -3.66 -11.55 1.65
N VAL A 92 -3.75 -10.54 0.78
CA VAL A 92 -4.47 -10.62 -0.49
C VAL A 92 -3.65 -9.99 -1.60
N VAL A 93 -3.75 -10.57 -2.80
CA VAL A 93 -3.14 -10.07 -4.02
C VAL A 93 -4.22 -9.93 -5.09
N ARG A 94 -4.23 -8.81 -5.81
CA ARG A 94 -5.19 -8.51 -6.86
C ARG A 94 -4.48 -8.20 -8.17
N ALA A 95 -4.97 -8.83 -9.24
CA ALA A 95 -4.51 -8.57 -10.58
C ALA A 95 -4.85 -7.13 -11.02
N PRO A 96 -4.07 -6.53 -11.93
CA PRO A 96 -4.47 -5.30 -12.61
C PRO A 96 -5.89 -5.38 -13.16
N GLY A 97 -6.69 -4.33 -12.96
CA GLY A 97 -8.07 -4.26 -13.44
C GLY A 97 -9.10 -5.04 -12.61
N ALA A 98 -8.68 -5.82 -11.60
CA ALA A 98 -9.61 -6.46 -10.68
C ALA A 98 -10.39 -5.39 -9.89
N MET A 99 -11.71 -5.44 -10.00
CA MET A 99 -12.60 -4.53 -9.28
C MET A 99 -12.74 -4.97 -7.82
N HIS A 100 -12.66 -4.02 -6.89
CA HIS A 100 -12.94 -4.25 -5.47
C HIS A 100 -13.48 -2.99 -4.79
N SER A 101 -14.14 -3.15 -3.65
CA SER A 101 -14.39 -2.05 -2.71
C SER A 101 -13.38 -2.15 -1.57
N ALA A 102 -13.30 -1.15 -0.68
CA ALA A 102 -12.59 -1.34 0.58
C ALA A 102 -13.33 -0.64 1.71
N ALA A 103 -13.51 -1.32 2.84
CA ALA A 103 -14.16 -0.77 4.02
C ALA A 103 -13.55 -1.31 5.30
N SER A 104 -13.57 -0.51 6.36
CA SER A 104 -13.20 -0.96 7.70
C SER A 104 -14.12 -0.33 8.74
N ARG A 105 -14.75 -1.16 9.56
CA ARG A 105 -15.64 -0.70 10.63
C ARG A 105 -14.85 -0.04 11.77
N ASP A 106 -13.85 -0.74 12.29
CA ASP A 106 -13.10 -0.34 13.48
C ASP A 106 -11.69 0.19 13.17
N GLY A 107 -11.34 0.27 11.88
CA GLY A 107 -10.03 0.71 11.38
C GLY A 107 -9.09 -0.46 11.11
N ALA A 108 -8.06 -0.18 10.29
CA ALA A 108 -7.03 -1.15 9.94
C ALA A 108 -5.68 -0.45 9.68
N LEU A 109 -4.59 -1.18 9.85
CA LEU A 109 -3.25 -0.80 9.39
C LEU A 109 -2.78 -1.84 8.38
N LEU A 110 -2.35 -1.40 7.21
CA LEU A 110 -2.07 -2.21 6.04
C LEU A 110 -0.67 -1.89 5.51
N LEU A 111 0.06 -2.91 5.08
CA LEU A 111 1.17 -2.75 4.14
C LEU A 111 0.62 -3.01 2.74
N VAL A 112 0.62 -1.99 1.90
CA VAL A 112 0.11 -2.06 0.53
C VAL A 112 1.26 -1.91 -0.44
N VAL A 113 1.38 -2.84 -1.37
CA VAL A 113 2.43 -2.84 -2.40
C VAL A 113 1.77 -2.86 -3.77
N TYR A 114 2.14 -1.90 -4.60
CA TYR A 114 1.76 -1.85 -6.00
C TYR A 114 2.99 -2.05 -6.87
N THR A 115 2.97 -3.03 -7.75
CA THR A 115 4.06 -3.28 -8.71
C THR A 115 3.52 -3.49 -10.12
N PRO A 116 4.31 -3.21 -11.17
CA PRO A 116 4.03 -3.75 -12.48
C PRO A 116 3.77 -5.26 -12.41
N HIS A 117 2.83 -5.75 -13.19
CA HIS A 117 2.58 -7.18 -13.25
C HIS A 117 3.84 -7.87 -13.83
N PRO A 118 4.34 -8.96 -13.22
CA PRO A 118 5.63 -9.57 -13.61
C PRO A 118 5.70 -10.05 -15.08
N GLY A 119 4.54 -10.27 -15.72
CA GLY A 119 4.43 -10.65 -17.13
C GLY A 119 4.17 -9.51 -18.11
N GLY A 120 4.23 -8.24 -17.67
CA GLY A 120 3.72 -7.10 -18.44
C GLY A 120 2.22 -6.90 -18.24
N ASP A 121 1.64 -5.94 -18.95
CA ASP A 121 0.27 -5.43 -18.85
C ASP A 121 -0.83 -6.41 -19.28
N GLY A 122 -0.48 -7.62 -19.72
CA GLY A 122 -1.39 -8.77 -19.70
C GLY A 122 -2.71 -8.59 -20.47
N ASN A 123 -2.76 -7.64 -21.42
CA ASN A 123 -3.81 -7.47 -22.43
C ASN A 123 -3.20 -7.25 -23.81
#